data_AF-A0A564Q5N4-F1
#
_entry.id   AF-A0A564Q5N4-F1
#
_cell.length_a   1.000
_cell.length_b   1.000
_cell.length_c   1.000
_cell.angle_alpha   90.00
_cell.angle_beta   90.00
_cell.angle_gamma   90.00
#
_symmetry.space_group_name_H-M   'P 1'
#
loop_
_entity.id
_entity.type
_entity.pdbx_description
1 polymer ?
#
loop_
_entity_poly.entity_id
_entity_poly.type
_entity_poly.pdbx_seq_one_letter_code
_entity_poly.pdbx_strand_id
1 'polypeptide(L)'
;MSCRNLRKELSCYYWEPTEEKMKEIAEHYEWKVKTMPLIGMQFMFFRFGIAGMCDPRKRILWVNDERHQVFWHELGHALIIDSRKRYGILSLIPTFMVINEVSASLLGILLSRRWYSVKSGGESSIKNRMVVR
;
A
#
# COMPACT_ATOMS: atom_id res chain seq x y z
N MET A 1 11.93 17.29 -4.61
CA MET A 1 10.85 16.40 -5.11
C MET A 1 9.87 16.16 -3.97
N SER A 2 8.56 16.32 -4.16
CA SER A 2 7.57 16.14 -3.08
C SER A 2 7.19 14.66 -2.91
N CYS A 3 6.85 14.21 -1.69
CA CYS A 3 6.42 12.82 -1.44
C CYS A 3 5.21 12.41 -2.30
N ARG A 4 4.35 13.38 -2.65
CA ARG A 4 3.18 13.18 -3.51
C ARG A 4 3.58 12.83 -4.95
N ASN A 5 4.68 13.39 -5.45
CA ASN A 5 5.20 13.06 -6.79
C ASN A 5 5.89 11.70 -6.80
N LEU A 6 6.68 11.40 -5.76
CA LEU A 6 7.34 10.11 -5.61
C LEU A 6 6.31 8.95 -5.52
N ARG A 7 5.20 9.12 -4.80
CA ARG A 7 4.13 8.10 -4.73
C ARG A 7 3.49 7.82 -6.10
N LYS A 8 3.29 8.84 -6.93
CA LYS A 8 2.76 8.68 -8.30
C LYS A 8 3.75 7.98 -9.22
N GLU A 9 5.04 8.28 -9.09
CA GLU A 9 6.10 7.59 -9.83
C GLU A 9 6.23 6.13 -9.39
N LEU A 10 6.11 5.84 -8.09
CA LEU A 10 6.21 4.49 -7.58
C LEU A 10 4.95 3.64 -7.81
N SER A 11 3.78 4.24 -8.02
CA SER A 11 2.54 3.49 -8.21
C SER A 11 2.52 2.63 -9.47
N CYS A 12 3.30 2.98 -10.50
CA CYS A 12 3.38 2.19 -11.73
C CYS A 12 4.06 0.82 -11.55
N TYR A 13 4.68 0.57 -10.39
CA TYR A 13 5.34 -0.70 -10.07
C TYR A 13 4.44 -1.67 -9.29
N TYR A 14 3.22 -1.27 -8.95
CA TYR A 14 2.26 -2.17 -8.31
C TYR A 14 1.55 -3.04 -9.34
N TRP A 15 1.58 -4.35 -9.13
CA TRP A 15 0.54 -5.22 -9.64
C TRP A 15 -0.79 -4.86 -8.97
N GLU A 16 -1.85 -4.72 -9.77
CA GLU A 16 -3.17 -4.33 -9.29
C GLU A 16 -3.98 -5.56 -8.85
N PRO A 17 -4.26 -5.72 -7.54
CA PRO A 17 -5.01 -6.87 -7.04
C PRO A 17 -6.52 -6.74 -7.27
N THR A 18 -7.21 -7.87 -7.41
CA THR A 18 -8.67 -7.91 -7.28
C THR A 18 -9.07 -7.75 -5.80
N GLU A 19 -10.33 -7.42 -5.54
CA GLU A 19 -10.82 -7.26 -4.16
C GLU A 19 -10.69 -8.54 -3.33
N GLU A 20 -10.99 -9.69 -3.92
CA GLU A 20 -10.84 -11.00 -3.28
C GLU A 20 -9.38 -11.24 -2.91
N LYS A 21 -8.46 -10.87 -3.82
CA LYS A 21 -7.03 -11.08 -3.60
C LYS A 21 -6.47 -10.14 -2.53
N MET A 22 -6.95 -8.90 -2.48
CA MET A 22 -6.62 -7.97 -1.39
C MET A 22 -7.04 -8.54 -0.03
N LYS A 23 -8.25 -9.12 0.07
CA LYS A 23 -8.74 -9.75 1.30
C LYS A 23 -7.87 -10.95 1.70
N GLU A 24 -7.59 -11.87 0.77
CA GLU A 24 -6.71 -13.04 1.01
C GLU A 24 -5.34 -12.61 1.54
N ILE A 25 -4.70 -11.62 0.90
CA ILE A 25 -3.37 -11.14 1.28
C ILE A 25 -3.41 -10.43 2.64
N ALA A 26 -4.41 -9.60 2.90
CA ALA A 26 -4.52 -8.89 4.17
C ALA A 26 -4.76 -9.85 5.33
N GLU A 27 -5.63 -10.85 5.14
CA GLU A 27 -5.92 -11.88 6.15
C GLU A 27 -4.68 -12.69 6.51
N HIS A 28 -3.81 -12.97 5.54
CA HIS A 28 -2.51 -13.60 5.80
C HIS A 28 -1.63 -12.81 6.79
N TYR A 29 -1.78 -11.48 6.83
CA TYR A 29 -1.09 -10.60 7.78
C TYR A 29 -1.96 -10.20 8.99
N GLU A 30 -3.11 -10.84 9.18
CA GLU A 30 -4.07 -10.53 10.25
C GLU A 30 -4.67 -9.12 10.14
N TRP A 31 -4.82 -8.60 8.92
CA TRP A 31 -5.49 -7.33 8.60
C TRP A 31 -6.77 -7.57 7.80
N LYS A 32 -7.73 -6.65 7.90
CA LYS A 32 -8.96 -6.66 7.10
C LYS A 32 -8.90 -5.60 6.00
N VAL A 33 -9.52 -5.84 4.86
CA VAL A 33 -9.66 -4.85 3.78
C VAL A 33 -11.11 -4.42 3.64
N LYS A 34 -11.32 -3.12 3.46
CA LYS A 34 -12.61 -2.55 3.08
C LYS A 34 -12.40 -1.61 1.89
N THR A 35 -13.12 -1.88 0.81
CA THR A 35 -13.18 -1.03 -0.37
C THR A 35 -14.29 0.00 -0.23
N MET A 36 -14.06 1.22 -0.70
CA MET A 36 -15.11 2.23 -0.84
C MET A 36 -14.76 3.25 -1.93
N PRO A 37 -15.76 3.92 -2.53
CA PRO A 37 -15.53 4.96 -3.52
C PRO A 37 -14.77 6.15 -2.96
N LEU A 38 -14.02 6.85 -3.83
CA LEU A 38 -13.19 8.00 -3.46
C LEU A 38 -13.98 9.06 -2.70
N ILE A 39 -15.20 9.32 -3.16
CA ILE A 39 -16.09 10.29 -2.53
C ILE A 39 -16.44 9.86 -1.10
N GLY A 40 -16.72 8.57 -0.88
CA GLY A 40 -16.96 7.99 0.44
C GLY A 40 -15.75 8.14 1.36
N MET A 41 -14.53 7.93 0.85
CA MET A 41 -13.30 8.12 1.62
C MET A 41 -13.11 9.58 2.04
N GLN A 42 -13.33 10.52 1.13
CA GLN A 42 -13.17 11.95 1.39
C GLN A 42 -14.14 12.44 2.47
N PHE A 43 -15.39 11.97 2.43
CA PHE A 43 -16.39 12.25 3.46
C PHE A 43 -16.08 11.58 4.80
N MET A 44 -15.71 10.30 4.80
CA MET A 44 -15.49 9.54 6.04
C MET A 44 -14.24 9.99 6.80
N PHE A 45 -13.18 10.41 6.08
CA PHE A 45 -11.89 10.77 6.68
C PHE A 45 -11.61 12.27 6.70
N PHE A 46 -12.55 13.10 6.25
CA PHE A 46 -12.45 14.58 6.18
C PHE A 46 -11.12 15.06 5.58
N ARG A 47 -10.60 14.33 4.59
CA ARG A 47 -9.29 14.59 3.98
C ARG A 47 -9.36 14.42 2.46
N PHE A 48 -9.17 15.53 1.76
CA PHE A 48 -9.14 15.56 0.31
C PHE A 48 -7.92 14.82 -0.25
N GLY A 49 -8.15 13.98 -1.27
CA GLY A 49 -7.09 13.26 -1.99
C GLY A 49 -6.56 12.01 -1.30
N ILE A 50 -7.24 11.50 -0.27
CA ILE A 50 -6.95 10.17 0.29
C ILE A 50 -7.53 9.10 -0.65
N ALA A 51 -6.66 8.22 -1.13
CA ALA A 51 -7.05 7.03 -1.91
C ALA A 51 -6.86 5.72 -1.12
N GLY A 52 -6.47 5.81 0.15
CA GLY A 52 -6.18 4.69 1.04
C GLY A 52 -5.96 5.13 2.48
N MET A 53 -6.35 4.32 3.44
CA MET A 53 -6.05 4.59 4.85
C MET A 53 -5.85 3.29 5.64
N CYS A 54 -4.67 3.15 6.23
CA CYS A 54 -4.40 2.16 7.27
C CYS A 54 -4.94 2.63 8.64
N ASP A 55 -5.95 1.92 9.18
CA ASP A 55 -6.44 2.07 10.56
C ASP A 55 -5.84 0.98 11.48
N PRO A 56 -4.76 1.29 12.23
CA PRO A 56 -4.09 0.31 13.08
C PRO A 56 -4.82 -0.04 14.36
N ARG A 57 -5.85 0.73 14.75
CA ARG A 57 -6.65 0.43 15.95
C ARG A 57 -7.66 -0.66 15.63
N LYS A 58 -8.29 -0.59 14.46
CA LYS A 58 -9.27 -1.57 14.00
C LYS A 58 -8.67 -2.70 13.17
N ARG A 59 -7.37 -2.61 12.82
CA ARG A 59 -6.68 -3.49 11.86
C ARG A 59 -7.40 -3.56 10.52
N ILE A 60 -7.79 -2.39 10.00
CA ILE A 60 -8.50 -2.26 8.72
C ILE A 60 -7.67 -1.42 7.75
N LEU A 61 -7.49 -1.93 6.54
CA LEU A 61 -7.01 -1.21 5.38
C LEU A 61 -8.23 -0.73 4.58
N TRP A 62 -8.44 0.57 4.56
CA TRP A 62 -9.43 1.20 3.69
C TRP A 62 -8.77 1.48 2.35
N VAL A 63 -9.34 0.97 1.27
CA VAL A 63 -8.79 1.09 -0.07
C VAL A 63 -9.83 1.68 -0.99
N ASN A 64 -9.39 2.57 -1.88
CA ASN A 64 -10.25 3.08 -2.94
C ASN A 64 -10.51 1.99 -3.98
N ASP A 65 -11.78 1.74 -4.30
CA ASP A 65 -12.24 0.75 -5.28
C ASP A 65 -11.81 1.06 -6.74
N GLU A 66 -11.60 2.33 -7.08
CA GLU A 66 -11.07 2.76 -8.38
C GLU A 66 -9.53 2.70 -8.45
N ARG A 67 -8.84 2.44 -7.33
CA ARG A 67 -7.37 2.49 -7.21
C ARG A 67 -6.83 1.42 -6.27
N HIS A 68 -7.05 0.16 -6.61
CA HIS A 68 -6.59 -0.98 -5.80
C HIS A 68 -5.07 -1.02 -5.58
N GLN A 69 -4.27 -0.40 -6.44
CA GLN A 69 -2.81 -0.28 -6.26
C GLN A 69 -2.43 0.38 -4.93
N VAL A 70 -3.30 1.21 -4.36
CA VAL A 70 -3.09 1.84 -3.06
C VAL A 70 -3.05 0.82 -1.92
N PHE A 71 -3.67 -0.35 -2.09
CA PHE A 71 -3.61 -1.45 -1.14
C PHE A 71 -2.19 -1.78 -0.69
N TRP A 72 -1.25 -1.90 -1.63
CA TRP A 72 0.12 -2.28 -1.31
C TRP A 72 0.83 -1.24 -0.45
N HIS A 73 0.54 0.03 -0.69
CA HIS A 73 1.05 1.13 0.12
C HIS A 73 0.48 1.11 1.54
N GLU A 74 -0.84 0.93 1.69
CA GLU A 74 -1.48 0.84 3.02
C GLU A 74 -1.07 -0.44 3.77
N LEU A 75 -0.88 -1.56 3.06
CA LEU A 75 -0.32 -2.79 3.63
C LEU A 75 1.12 -2.58 4.10
N GLY A 76 1.92 -1.81 3.36
CA GLY A 76 3.25 -1.40 3.78
C GLY A 76 3.23 -0.65 5.12
N HIS A 77 2.30 0.30 5.29
CA HIS A 77 2.10 0.99 6.57
C HIS A 77 1.72 0.02 7.70
N ALA A 78 0.78 -0.89 7.44
CA ALA A 78 0.35 -1.91 8.41
C ALA A 78 1.53 -2.75 8.93
N LEU A 79 2.39 -3.23 8.04
CA LEU A 79 3.54 -4.06 8.40
C LEU A 79 4.63 -3.29 9.15
N ILE A 80 4.84 -2.01 8.82
CA ILE A 80 5.74 -1.14 9.58
C ILE A 80 5.21 -0.94 11.00
N ILE A 81 3.89 -0.74 11.15
CA ILE A 81 3.25 -0.58 12.46
C ILE A 81 3.35 -1.87 13.29
N ASP A 82 3.06 -3.02 12.70
CA ASP A 82 3.18 -4.31 13.39
C ASP A 82 4.64 -4.60 13.78
N SER A 83 5.59 -4.28 12.92
CA SER A 83 7.03 -4.41 13.23
C SER A 83 7.43 -3.52 14.40
N ARG A 84 6.97 -2.27 14.45
CA ARG A 84 7.21 -1.38 15.59
C ARG A 84 6.66 -1.93 16.90
N LYS A 85 5.44 -2.48 16.87
CA LYS A 85 4.82 -3.11 18.04
C LYS A 85 5.60 -4.35 18.50
N ARG A 86 6.06 -5.20 17.57
CA ARG A 86 6.80 -6.44 17.91
C ARG A 86 8.21 -6.18 18.42
N TYR A 87 8.92 -5.19 17.87
CA TYR A 87 10.33 -4.94 18.18
C TYR A 87 10.56 -3.73 19.10
N GLY A 88 9.51 -3.12 19.64
CA GLY A 88 9.61 -2.04 20.63
C GLY A 88 10.24 -0.74 20.12
N ILE A 89 10.20 -0.48 18.80
CA ILE A 89 10.74 0.75 18.20
C ILE A 89 9.75 1.89 18.49
N LEU A 90 9.87 2.52 19.67
CA LEU A 90 8.87 3.45 20.21
C LEU A 90 9.15 4.94 20.00
N SER A 91 10.28 5.36 19.42
CA SER A 91 10.52 6.79 19.25
C SER A 91 11.50 7.06 18.13
N LEU A 92 11.08 7.78 17.10
CA LEU A 92 11.84 8.88 16.48
C LEU A 92 10.90 9.65 15.51
N ILE A 93 10.96 10.97 15.65
CA ILE A 93 10.03 12.05 15.27
C ILE A 93 10.17 12.33 13.72
N PRO A 94 9.40 13.24 13.07
CA PRO A 94 8.73 13.14 11.74
C PRO A 94 9.60 12.91 10.50
N THR A 95 10.94 12.94 10.59
CA THR A 95 11.82 12.38 9.55
C THR A 95 11.43 10.93 9.24
N PHE A 96 10.98 10.20 10.26
CA PHE A 96 10.41 8.87 10.10
C PHE A 96 9.03 8.84 9.42
N MET A 97 8.23 9.91 9.40
CA MET A 97 6.96 9.92 8.65
C MET A 97 7.21 9.93 7.15
N VAL A 98 8.18 10.72 6.68
CA VAL A 98 8.60 10.68 5.26
C VAL A 98 9.27 9.35 4.94
N ILE A 99 10.14 8.85 5.82
CA ILE A 99 10.72 7.51 5.67
C ILE A 99 9.62 6.45 5.67
N ASN A 100 8.55 6.57 6.47
CA ASN A 100 7.44 5.62 6.49
C ASN A 100 6.67 5.64 5.17
N GLU A 101 6.38 6.80 4.61
CA GLU A 101 5.66 6.90 3.33
C GLU A 101 6.46 6.28 2.17
N VAL A 102 7.77 6.55 2.14
CA VAL A 102 8.67 5.96 1.13
C VAL A 102 8.88 4.48 1.40
N SER A 103 9.09 4.07 2.66
CA SER A 103 9.31 2.67 3.05
C SER A 103 8.06 1.84 2.85
N ALA A 104 6.88 2.37 3.15
CA ALA A 104 5.60 1.70 2.90
C ALA A 104 5.38 1.52 1.39
N SER A 105 5.77 2.51 0.58
CA SER A 105 5.71 2.39 -0.88
C SER A 105 6.70 1.34 -1.41
N LEU A 106 7.96 1.37 -0.95
CA LEU A 106 8.98 0.39 -1.35
C LEU A 106 8.62 -1.03 -0.89
N LEU A 107 8.17 -1.18 0.36
CA LEU A 107 7.71 -2.46 0.91
C LEU A 107 6.49 -2.96 0.15
N GLY A 108 5.54 -2.07 -0.15
CA GLY A 108 4.41 -2.38 -1.01
C GLY A 108 4.85 -2.91 -2.37
N ILE A 109 5.84 -2.28 -3.01
CA ILE A 109 6.34 -2.71 -4.32
C ILE A 109 6.97 -4.11 -4.22
N LEU A 110 7.80 -4.34 -3.20
CA LEU A 110 8.43 -5.64 -2.96
C LEU A 110 7.39 -6.74 -2.73
N LEU A 111 6.35 -6.45 -1.93
CA LEU A 111 5.26 -7.39 -1.66
C LEU A 111 4.42 -7.64 -2.89
N SER A 112 4.08 -6.60 -3.64
CA SER A 112 3.36 -6.69 -4.90
C SER A 112 4.09 -7.60 -5.89
N ARG A 113 5.40 -7.42 -6.04
CA ARG A 113 6.25 -8.27 -6.89
C ARG A 113 6.37 -9.69 -6.36
N ARG A 114 6.51 -9.89 -5.05
CA ARG A 114 6.57 -11.22 -4.45
C ARG A 114 5.27 -12.00 -4.70
N TRP A 115 4.13 -11.37 -4.46
CA TRP A 115 2.82 -12.01 -4.64
C TRP A 115 2.50 -12.27 -6.12
N TYR A 116 2.91 -11.37 -7.02
CA TYR A 116 2.88 -11.62 -8.45
C TYR A 116 3.77 -12.82 -8.81
N SER A 117 5.05 -12.80 -8.44
CA SER A 117 6.01 -13.86 -8.81
C SER A 117 5.66 -15.24 -8.27
N VAL A 118 5.12 -15.34 -7.05
CA VAL A 118 4.81 -16.63 -6.39
C VAL A 118 3.56 -17.29 -6.98
N LYS A 119 2.61 -16.51 -7.51
CA LYS A 119 1.35 -17.04 -8.07
C LYS A 119 1.30 -17.08 -9.60
N SER A 120 2.16 -16.32 -10.29
CA SER A 120 2.24 -16.28 -11.77
C SER A 120 3.24 -17.27 -12.39
N GLY A 121 3.88 -18.15 -11.62
CA GLY A 121 4.76 -19.19 -12.19
C GLY A 121 5.89 -18.66 -13.07
N GLY A 122 6.44 -17.48 -12.79
CA GLY A 122 7.58 -16.95 -13.54
C GLY A 122 7.26 -16.36 -14.91
N GLU A 123 6.01 -16.00 -15.25
CA GLU A 123 5.78 -15.13 -16.40
C GLU A 123 6.02 -13.67 -16.03
N SER A 124 7.28 -13.27 -16.18
CA SER A 124 7.73 -11.89 -16.23
C SER A 124 7.04 -11.13 -17.37
N SER A 125 5.84 -10.62 -17.12
CA SER A 125 5.27 -9.49 -17.87
C SER A 125 5.48 -8.19 -17.09
N ILE A 126 6.73 -7.96 -16.66
CA ILE A 126 7.23 -6.59 -16.62
C ILE A 126 7.37 -6.22 -18.10
N LYS A 127 6.28 -5.78 -18.72
CA LYS A 127 6.37 -5.00 -19.93
C LYS A 127 7.22 -3.80 -19.55
N ASN A 128 8.49 -3.86 -19.94
CA ASN A 128 9.41 -2.75 -19.97
C ASN A 128 8.72 -1.61 -20.71
N ARG A 129 8.06 -0.72 -19.96
CA ARG A 129 7.77 0.64 -20.39
C ARG A 129 8.87 1.56 -19.86
N MET A 130 10.13 1.11 -19.96
CA MET A 130 11.21 2.01 -20.31
C MET A 130 11.12 2.25 -21.82
N VAL A 131 10.13 3.06 -22.23
CA VAL A 131 10.30 3.86 -23.44
C VAL A 131 10.94 5.14 -22.96
N VAL A 132 12.27 5.10 -22.88
CA VAL A 132 13.10 6.30 -22.91
C VAL A 132 13.12 6.73 -24.38
N ARG A 133 12.34 7.75 -24.72
CA ARG A 133 12.65 8.75 -25.74
C ARG A 133 12.06 10.08 -25.32
#